data_AF-A0A6L2NV61-F1
#
_entry.id   AF-A0A6L2NV61-F1
#
_cell.length_a   1.000
_cell.length_b   1.000
_cell.length_c   1.000
_cell.angle_alpha   90.00
_cell.angle_beta   90.00
_cell.angle_gamma   90.00
#
_symmetry.space_group_name_H-M   'P 1'
#
loop_
_entity.id
_entity.type
_entity.pdbx_description
1 polymer ?
#
loop_
_entity_poly.entity_id
_entity_poly.type
_entity_poly.pdbx_seq_one_letter_code
_entity_poly.pdbx_strand_id
1 'polypeptide(L)'
;ASFRREIRGGVEHQQWTDLLSILGTVTFSPSNDRWICDLNGDGVFRVKDIRGIIDDLYLPSSNEATSWVKCVPIKINVFAWRARLDRLPMRCNLLSRGVEIESLNCPICGQSPEGARQIFFPVQFGQSCASSGMSMVGHPVGGYNVVRGLEYLVLLDSVVFES
;
A
#
# COMPACT_ATOMS: atom_id res chain seq x y z
N ALA A 1 -9.11 10.76 59.71
CA ALA A 1 -9.48 12.13 59.34
C ALA A 1 -9.56 12.22 57.83
N SER A 2 -10.66 12.70 57.26
CA SER A 2 -10.84 12.87 55.81
C SER A 2 -10.22 14.19 55.38
N PHE A 3 -9.29 14.19 54.41
CA PHE A 3 -8.63 15.38 53.89
C PHE A 3 -9.44 16.10 52.80
N ARG A 4 -10.78 15.97 52.81
CA ARG A 4 -11.64 16.70 51.87
C ARG A 4 -11.70 18.17 52.30
N ARG A 5 -11.12 19.06 51.49
CA ARG A 5 -11.33 20.51 51.62
C ARG A 5 -12.68 20.83 50.99
N GLU A 6 -13.48 21.66 51.64
CA GLU A 6 -14.69 22.21 51.03
C GLU A 6 -14.30 23.05 49.82
N ILE A 7 -15.11 22.96 48.75
CA ILE A 7 -14.90 23.75 47.53
C ILE A 7 -14.92 25.22 47.93
N ARG A 8 -13.82 25.93 47.68
CA ARG A 8 -13.74 27.35 48.01
C ARG A 8 -14.60 28.12 47.01
N GLY A 9 -15.30 29.15 47.48
CA GLY A 9 -16.15 29.99 46.64
C GLY A 9 -15.40 30.60 45.45
N GLY A 10 -16.14 31.24 44.55
CA GLY A 10 -15.58 31.80 43.31
C GLY A 10 -15.64 30.81 42.15
N VAL A 11 -14.57 30.70 41.38
CA VAL A 11 -14.55 29.96 40.09
C VAL A 11 -14.81 28.46 40.28
N GLU A 12 -14.25 27.83 41.30
CA GLU A 12 -14.45 26.39 41.56
C GLU A 12 -15.92 26.07 41.91
N HIS A 13 -16.60 26.95 42.65
CA HIS A 13 -18.02 26.80 42.97
C HIS A 13 -18.90 26.96 41.74
N GLN A 14 -18.56 27.89 40.84
CA GLN A 14 -19.26 28.04 39.57
C GLN A 14 -19.10 26.78 38.70
N GLN A 15 -17.87 26.27 38.54
CA GLN A 15 -17.60 25.04 37.78
C GLN A 15 -18.33 23.82 38.35
N TRP A 16 -18.41 23.71 39.68
CA TRP A 16 -19.19 22.68 40.36
C TRP A 16 -20.67 22.79 40.04
N THR A 17 -21.22 24.01 40.07
CA THR A 17 -22.62 24.28 39.74
C THR A 17 -22.93 23.97 38.27
N ASP A 18 -22.03 24.33 37.36
CA ASP A 18 -22.15 24.03 35.93
C ASP A 18 -22.11 22.52 35.68
N LEU A 19 -21.20 21.81 36.35
CA LEU A 19 -21.11 20.35 36.28
C LEU A 19 -22.38 19.68 36.80
N LEU A 20 -22.94 20.16 37.92
CA LEU A 20 -24.21 19.65 38.45
C LEU A 20 -25.37 19.92 37.50
N SER A 21 -25.39 21.08 36.82
CA SER A 21 -26.37 21.40 35.79
C SER A 21 -26.29 20.42 34.61
N ILE A 22 -25.08 20.13 34.13
CA ILE A 22 -24.85 19.15 33.06
C ILE A 22 -25.30 17.76 33.50
N LEU A 23 -24.88 17.30 34.69
CA LEU A 23 -25.26 16.00 35.24
C LEU A 23 -26.77 15.87 35.46
N GLY A 24 -27.45 16.95 35.83
CA GLY A 24 -28.90 16.98 36.01
C GLY A 24 -29.69 16.67 34.73
N THR A 25 -29.07 16.83 33.55
CA THR A 25 -29.68 16.48 32.25
C THR A 25 -29.41 15.04 31.82
N VAL A 26 -28.49 14.34 32.49
CA VAL A 26 -28.13 12.96 32.16
C VAL A 26 -29.10 12.00 32.84
N THR A 27 -29.80 11.21 32.04
CA THR A 27 -30.65 10.12 32.53
C THR A 27 -29.94 8.79 32.35
N PHE A 28 -29.62 8.13 33.46
CA PHE A 28 -29.05 6.79 33.43
C PHE A 28 -30.17 5.77 33.23
N SER A 29 -29.92 4.79 32.36
CA SER A 29 -30.78 3.63 32.23
C SER A 29 -30.24 2.48 33.09
N PRO A 30 -31.07 1.56 33.58
CA PRO A 30 -30.61 0.38 34.32
C PRO A 30 -29.92 -0.67 33.43
N SER A 31 -29.72 -0.38 32.13
CA SER A 31 -29.01 -1.28 31.22
C SER A 31 -27.50 -1.20 31.43
N ASN A 32 -26.80 -2.28 31.10
CA ASN A 32 -25.34 -2.27 31.11
C ASN A 32 -24.79 -1.27 30.10
N ASP A 33 -23.71 -0.59 30.48
CA ASP A 33 -22.98 0.30 29.58
C ASP A 33 -22.49 -0.46 28.34
N ARG A 34 -22.61 0.19 27.19
CA ARG A 34 -22.15 -0.36 25.91
C ARG A 34 -21.35 0.68 25.14
N TRP A 35 -20.23 0.23 24.57
CA TRP A 35 -19.48 1.01 23.60
C TRP A 35 -20.28 1.11 22.30
N ILE A 36 -20.64 2.33 21.92
CA ILE A 36 -21.36 2.64 20.68
C ILE A 36 -20.36 3.28 19.71
N CYS A 37 -20.32 2.76 18.49
CA CYS A 37 -19.52 3.31 17.41
C CYS A 37 -20.46 3.61 16.25
N ASP A 38 -20.72 4.89 16.00
CA ASP A 38 -21.73 5.33 15.03
C ASP A 38 -21.12 5.73 13.69
N LEU A 39 -20.33 4.81 13.10
CA LEU A 39 -19.73 5.05 11.78
C LEU A 39 -20.73 4.79 10.65
N ASN A 40 -21.62 3.82 10.85
CA ASN A 40 -22.56 3.34 9.84
C ASN A 40 -24.04 3.45 10.28
N GLY A 41 -24.35 4.16 11.38
CA GLY A 41 -25.73 4.36 11.84
C GLY A 41 -26.32 3.22 12.69
N ASP A 42 -25.59 2.12 12.90
CA ASP A 42 -26.07 0.95 13.65
C ASP A 42 -25.48 0.84 15.07
N GLY A 43 -24.59 1.76 15.44
CA GLY A 43 -23.93 1.79 16.74
C GLY A 43 -23.01 0.60 17.03
N VAL A 44 -22.65 -0.20 16.01
CA VAL A 44 -21.79 -1.39 16.17
C VAL A 44 -20.35 -1.09 15.77
N PHE A 45 -19.40 -1.39 16.65
CA PHE A 45 -17.99 -1.34 16.31
C PHE A 45 -17.62 -2.47 15.34
N ARG A 46 -17.11 -2.11 14.16
CA ARG A 46 -16.51 -3.06 13.22
C ARG A 46 -15.15 -2.55 12.76
N VAL A 47 -14.14 -3.42 12.85
CA VAL A 47 -12.80 -3.14 12.34
C VAL A 47 -12.81 -2.82 10.84
N LYS A 48 -13.68 -3.49 10.06
CA LYS A 48 -13.88 -3.22 8.63
C LYS A 48 -14.24 -1.76 8.35
N ASP A 49 -15.16 -1.19 9.13
CA ASP A 49 -15.71 0.14 8.87
C ASP A 49 -14.65 1.22 9.16
N ILE A 50 -13.95 1.09 10.29
CA ILE A 50 -12.80 1.96 10.62
C ILE A 50 -11.69 1.81 9.58
N ARG A 51 -11.38 0.57 9.19
CA ARG A 51 -10.33 0.31 8.20
C ARG A 51 -10.66 0.96 6.86
N GLY A 52 -11.93 0.87 6.41
CA GLY A 52 -12.39 1.52 5.19
C GLY A 52 -12.19 3.04 5.24
N ILE A 53 -12.59 3.70 6.33
CA ILE A 53 -12.40 5.15 6.49
C ILE A 53 -10.91 5.53 6.45
N ILE A 54 -10.06 4.78 7.15
CA ILE A 54 -8.61 5.01 7.14
C ILE A 54 -8.07 4.82 5.72
N ASP A 55 -8.47 3.75 5.05
CA ASP A 55 -8.01 3.46 3.69
C ASP A 55 -8.44 4.57 2.71
N ASP A 56 -9.68 5.07 2.80
CA ASP A 56 -10.19 6.17 1.98
C ASP A 56 -9.45 7.51 2.24
N LEU A 57 -8.99 7.74 3.47
CA LEU A 57 -8.26 8.96 3.85
C LEU A 57 -6.79 8.95 3.40
N TYR A 58 -6.14 7.79 3.43
CA TYR A 58 -4.69 7.70 3.27
C TYR A 58 -4.22 7.03 1.98
N LEU A 59 -5.02 6.14 1.39
CA LEU A 59 -4.61 5.44 0.18
C LEU A 59 -5.03 6.25 -1.05
N PRO A 60 -4.12 6.48 -2.01
CA PRO A 60 -4.50 7.04 -3.30
C PRO A 60 -5.55 6.16 -3.96
N SER A 61 -6.64 6.74 -4.47
CA SER A 61 -7.61 6.03 -5.28
C SER A 61 -6.93 5.60 -6.60
N SER A 62 -6.45 4.36 -6.65
CA SER A 62 -5.94 3.78 -7.89
C SER A 62 -7.08 3.08 -8.62
N ASN A 63 -7.44 3.55 -9.82
CA ASN A 63 -8.40 2.84 -10.69
C ASN A 63 -7.92 1.44 -11.11
N GLU A 64 -6.64 1.13 -10.91
CA GLU A 64 -6.09 -0.19 -11.19
C GLU A 64 -6.15 -1.08 -9.94
N ALA A 65 -7.06 -2.05 -9.96
CA ALA A 65 -7.10 -3.07 -8.93
C ALA A 65 -5.79 -3.87 -8.91
N THR A 66 -5.28 -4.15 -7.71
CA THR A 66 -4.19 -5.11 -7.53
C THR A 66 -4.75 -6.52 -7.68
N SER A 67 -4.39 -7.22 -8.76
CA SER A 67 -4.78 -8.61 -9.01
C SER A 67 -3.85 -9.57 -8.26
N TRP A 68 -4.38 -10.24 -7.24
CA TRP A 68 -3.66 -11.29 -6.52
C TRP A 68 -3.96 -12.65 -7.14
N VAL A 69 -2.90 -13.37 -7.57
CA VAL A 69 -3.04 -14.72 -8.11
C VAL A 69 -3.02 -15.73 -6.95
N LYS A 70 -4.11 -16.50 -6.78
CA LYS A 70 -4.26 -17.40 -5.61
C LYS A 70 -3.36 -18.63 -5.65
N CYS A 71 -2.93 -19.08 -6.83
CA CYS A 71 -2.12 -20.28 -7.00
C CYS A 71 -0.60 -20.05 -6.80
N VAL A 72 -0.16 -18.80 -6.62
CA VAL A 72 1.26 -18.49 -6.38
C VAL A 72 1.50 -18.10 -4.93
N PRO A 73 2.71 -18.34 -4.38
CA PRO A 73 3.06 -17.88 -3.05
C PRO A 73 2.94 -16.36 -2.92
N ILE A 74 2.54 -15.87 -1.74
CA ILE A 74 2.35 -14.43 -1.46
C ILE A 74 3.57 -13.57 -1.83
N LYS A 75 4.78 -14.10 -1.64
CA LYS A 75 6.03 -13.40 -1.98
C LYS A 75 6.13 -13.10 -3.48
N ILE A 76 5.64 -14.02 -4.33
CA ILE A 76 5.64 -13.85 -5.79
C ILE A 76 4.65 -12.75 -6.18
N ASN A 77 3.45 -12.75 -5.61
CA ASN A 77 2.48 -11.67 -5.85
C ASN A 77 3.02 -10.30 -5.41
N VAL A 78 3.64 -10.21 -4.23
CA VAL A 78 4.26 -8.95 -3.75
C VAL A 78 5.38 -8.50 -4.68
N PHE A 79 6.21 -9.43 -5.17
CA PHE A 79 7.27 -9.13 -6.13
C PHE A 79 6.68 -8.59 -7.45
N ALA A 80 5.69 -9.27 -8.02
CA ALA A 80 5.03 -8.86 -9.25
C ALA A 80 4.35 -7.49 -9.12
N TRP A 81 3.67 -7.24 -8.00
CA TRP A 81 3.09 -5.94 -7.68
C TRP A 81 4.15 -4.83 -7.61
N ARG A 82 5.28 -5.09 -6.92
CA ARG A 82 6.41 -4.13 -6.89
C ARG A 82 7.03 -3.91 -8.26
N ALA A 83 7.17 -4.95 -9.07
CA ALA A 83 7.70 -4.87 -10.42
C ALA A 83 6.81 -4.03 -11.33
N ARG A 84 5.48 -4.27 -11.29
CA ARG A 84 4.49 -3.50 -12.05
C ARG A 84 4.52 -2.00 -11.74
N LEU A 85 4.71 -1.64 -10.48
CA LEU A 85 4.78 -0.23 -10.05
C LEU A 85 6.15 0.42 -10.24
N ASP A 86 7.12 -0.29 -10.83
CA ASP A 86 8.53 0.10 -10.90
C ASP A 86 9.09 0.49 -9.51
N ARG A 87 8.77 -0.34 -8.50
CA ARG A 87 9.16 -0.15 -7.10
C ARG A 87 10.16 -1.18 -6.59
N LEU A 88 10.78 -1.95 -7.48
CA LEU A 88 11.89 -2.82 -7.11
C LEU A 88 13.11 -1.97 -6.71
N PRO A 89 13.97 -2.47 -5.79
CA PRO A 89 15.16 -1.77 -5.30
C PRO A 89 16.30 -1.82 -6.34
N MET A 90 16.03 -1.37 -7.56
CA MET A 90 17.01 -1.26 -8.63
C MET A 90 17.74 0.08 -8.54
N ARG A 91 18.99 0.16 -9.02
CA ARG A 91 19.80 1.40 -8.91
C ARG A 91 19.11 2.62 -9.51
N CYS A 92 18.49 2.51 -10.68
CA CYS A 92 17.74 3.63 -11.26
C CYS A 92 16.58 4.12 -10.35
N ASN A 93 15.92 3.20 -9.63
CA ASN A 93 14.81 3.53 -8.72
C ASN A 93 15.27 4.01 -7.34
N LEU A 94 16.48 3.64 -6.95
CA LEU A 94 17.11 4.15 -5.73
C LEU A 94 17.63 5.57 -5.97
N LEU A 95 18.25 5.84 -7.12
CA LEU A 95 18.69 7.18 -7.50
C LEU A 95 17.52 8.15 -7.61
N SER A 96 16.39 7.74 -8.22
CA SER A 96 15.20 8.59 -8.32
C SER A 96 14.56 8.93 -6.96
N ARG A 97 14.91 8.18 -5.90
CA ARG A 97 14.50 8.43 -4.51
C ARG A 97 15.55 9.21 -3.71
N GLY A 98 16.61 9.69 -4.35
CA GLY A 98 17.67 10.47 -3.71
C GLY A 98 18.71 9.63 -2.97
N VAL A 99 18.78 8.31 -3.22
CA VAL A 99 19.90 7.50 -2.72
C VAL A 99 21.09 7.71 -3.64
N GLU A 100 22.22 8.13 -3.06
CA GLU A 100 23.46 8.31 -3.80
C GLU A 100 24.07 6.95 -4.16
N ILE A 101 24.36 6.74 -5.44
CA ILE A 101 24.90 5.49 -5.97
C ILE A 101 26.06 5.84 -6.90
N GLU A 102 27.22 5.23 -6.65
CA GLU A 102 28.46 5.49 -7.40
C GLU A 102 28.37 5.16 -8.89
N SER A 103 27.57 4.16 -9.26
CA SER A 103 27.36 3.75 -10.65
C SER A 103 25.96 3.21 -10.86
N LEU A 104 25.29 3.67 -11.92
CA LEU A 104 24.01 3.13 -12.35
C LEU A 104 24.13 1.80 -13.08
N ASN A 105 25.33 1.35 -13.42
CA ASN A 105 25.51 0.13 -14.21
C ASN A 105 25.02 -1.10 -13.44
N CYS A 106 24.45 -2.06 -14.16
CA CYS A 106 24.01 -3.33 -13.61
C CYS A 106 25.20 -4.08 -12.98
N PRO A 107 25.09 -4.54 -11.72
CA PRO A 107 26.16 -5.30 -11.07
C PRO A 107 26.42 -6.66 -11.70
N ILE A 108 25.47 -7.17 -12.50
CA ILE A 108 25.57 -8.48 -13.14
C ILE A 108 26.35 -8.38 -14.46
N CYS A 109 25.96 -7.46 -15.35
CA CYS A 109 26.61 -7.35 -16.67
C CYS A 109 27.66 -6.22 -16.76
N GLY A 110 27.63 -5.24 -15.86
CA GLY A 110 28.54 -4.08 -15.85
C GLY A 110 28.39 -3.09 -17.00
N GLN A 111 27.55 -3.39 -18.01
CA GLN A 111 27.58 -2.71 -19.32
C GLN A 111 26.45 -1.72 -19.55
N SER A 112 25.37 -1.78 -18.77
CA SER A 112 24.19 -0.94 -18.98
C SER A 112 23.53 -0.54 -17.66
N PRO A 113 22.80 0.58 -17.59
CA PRO A 113 22.07 0.99 -16.39
C PRO A 113 21.12 -0.09 -15.87
N GLU A 114 21.09 -0.28 -14.55
CA GLU A 114 20.24 -1.25 -13.86
C GLU A 114 18.81 -0.73 -13.71
N GLY A 115 17.95 -1.10 -14.67
CA GLY A 115 16.51 -0.86 -14.62
C GLY A 115 15.71 -2.12 -14.92
N ALA A 116 14.38 -2.06 -14.73
CA ALA A 116 13.47 -3.21 -14.88
C ALA A 116 13.67 -3.94 -16.21
N ARG A 117 13.79 -3.17 -17.31
CA ARG A 117 13.99 -3.73 -18.65
C ARG A 117 15.24 -4.58 -18.74
N GLN A 118 16.36 -4.16 -18.14
CA GLN A 118 17.62 -4.88 -18.25
C GLN A 118 17.66 -6.16 -17.40
N ILE A 119 16.97 -6.17 -16.25
CA ILE A 119 16.92 -7.36 -15.38
C ILE A 119 15.93 -8.40 -15.94
N PHE A 120 14.75 -7.96 -16.38
CA PHE A 120 13.74 -8.87 -16.92
C PHE A 120 13.98 -9.24 -18.38
N PHE A 121 14.66 -8.38 -19.15
CA PHE A 121 14.95 -8.57 -20.58
C PHE A 121 16.39 -8.12 -20.92
N PRO A 122 17.42 -8.85 -20.44
CA PRO A 122 18.80 -8.48 -20.71
C PRO A 122 19.12 -8.50 -22.21
N VAL A 123 19.80 -7.45 -22.69
CA VAL A 123 20.24 -7.25 -24.09
C VAL A 123 20.95 -8.46 -24.73
N GLN A 124 21.53 -9.38 -23.94
CA GLN A 124 22.11 -10.62 -24.45
C GLN A 124 21.08 -11.54 -25.14
N PHE A 125 19.79 -11.44 -24.84
CA PHE A 125 18.73 -12.13 -25.60
C PHE A 125 18.36 -11.41 -26.90
N GLY A 126 18.59 -10.10 -27.01
CA GLY A 126 18.26 -9.31 -28.20
C GLY A 126 19.20 -9.59 -29.38
N GLN A 127 20.46 -9.96 -29.13
CA GLN A 127 21.44 -10.24 -30.18
C GLN A 127 21.19 -11.57 -30.90
N SER A 128 20.55 -12.54 -30.25
CA SER A 128 20.14 -13.80 -30.91
C SER A 128 18.91 -13.65 -31.81
N CYS A 129 18.01 -12.70 -31.50
CA CYS A 129 16.81 -12.46 -32.32
C CYS A 129 17.07 -11.56 -33.53
N ALA A 130 18.05 -10.65 -33.43
CA ALA A 130 18.43 -9.75 -34.52
C ALA A 130 19.01 -10.49 -35.75
N SER A 131 19.67 -11.64 -35.56
CA SER A 131 20.17 -12.49 -36.66
C SER A 131 19.07 -13.32 -37.33
N SER A 132 17.87 -13.38 -36.75
CA SER A 132 16.73 -14.17 -37.25
C SER A 132 15.65 -13.33 -37.96
N GLY A 133 15.92 -12.06 -38.26
CA GLY A 133 15.03 -11.22 -39.08
C GLY A 133 13.74 -10.74 -38.40
N MET A 134 13.56 -10.96 -37.09
CA MET A 134 12.43 -10.42 -36.32
C MET A 134 12.75 -9.00 -35.85
N SER A 135 12.44 -8.01 -36.69
CA SER A 135 12.41 -6.61 -36.26
C SER A 135 11.21 -6.39 -35.34
N MET A 136 11.44 -6.34 -34.03
CA MET A 136 10.46 -5.75 -33.13
C MET A 136 10.63 -4.23 -33.17
N VAL A 137 9.74 -3.57 -33.91
CA VAL A 137 9.53 -2.12 -33.85
C VAL A 137 9.05 -1.77 -32.44
N GLY A 138 9.98 -1.60 -31.52
CA GLY A 138 9.72 -1.02 -30.21
C GLY A 138 9.58 0.49 -30.35
N HIS A 139 8.38 0.98 -30.63
CA HIS A 139 8.11 2.41 -30.45
C HIS A 139 8.28 2.78 -28.97
N PRO A 140 8.94 3.92 -28.66
CA PRO A 140 9.06 4.40 -27.29
C PRO A 140 7.72 5.00 -26.88
N VAL A 141 6.82 4.14 -26.37
CA VAL A 141 5.60 4.58 -25.71
C VAL A 141 5.74 4.21 -24.24
N GLY A 142 5.69 5.22 -23.37
CA GLY A 142 5.92 5.08 -21.93
C GLY A 142 5.05 4.00 -21.28
N GLY A 143 5.55 3.39 -20.21
CA GLY A 143 4.77 2.65 -19.21
C GLY A 143 4.19 1.28 -19.57
N TYR A 144 3.82 0.99 -20.82
CA TYR A 144 2.86 -0.10 -21.11
C TYR A 144 3.42 -1.54 -21.24
N ASN A 145 4.73 -1.77 -21.11
CA ASN A 145 5.33 -3.07 -21.45
C ASN A 145 5.76 -3.97 -20.26
N VAL A 146 5.66 -3.52 -19.02
CA VAL A 146 5.92 -4.42 -17.86
C VAL A 146 4.75 -5.38 -17.65
N VAL A 147 3.51 -4.93 -17.90
CA VAL A 147 2.30 -5.73 -17.70
C VAL A 147 2.21 -6.88 -18.70
N ARG A 148 2.40 -6.64 -20.00
CA ARG A 148 2.44 -7.75 -20.98
C ARG A 148 3.58 -8.72 -20.71
N GLY A 149 4.78 -8.22 -20.37
CA GLY A 149 5.93 -9.09 -20.07
C GLY A 149 5.68 -10.01 -18.87
N LEU A 150 5.00 -9.53 -17.83
CA LEU A 150 4.66 -10.33 -16.65
C LEU A 150 3.42 -11.20 -16.88
N GLU A 151 2.44 -10.78 -17.68
CA GLU A 151 1.35 -11.67 -18.14
C GLU A 151 1.92 -12.83 -18.95
N TYR A 152 2.89 -12.58 -19.85
CA TYR A 152 3.59 -13.63 -20.59
C TYR A 152 4.42 -14.55 -19.66
N LEU A 153 5.08 -14.03 -18.62
CA LEU A 153 5.81 -14.87 -17.64
C LEU A 153 4.88 -15.72 -16.78
N VAL A 154 3.75 -15.17 -16.33
CA VAL A 154 2.72 -15.92 -15.58
C VAL A 154 2.05 -16.98 -16.48
N LEU A 155 1.84 -16.67 -17.76
CA LEU A 155 1.35 -17.64 -18.76
C LEU A 155 2.41 -18.69 -19.11
N LEU A 156 3.70 -18.33 -19.17
CA LEU A 156 4.79 -19.27 -19.43
C LEU A 156 4.99 -20.24 -18.26
N ASP A 157 4.88 -19.79 -17.00
CA ASP A 157 4.89 -20.71 -15.85
C ASP A 157 3.67 -21.65 -15.84
N SER A 158 2.55 -21.24 -16.44
CA SER A 158 1.35 -22.09 -16.59
C SER A 158 1.51 -23.13 -17.71
N VAL A 159 2.31 -22.84 -18.75
CA VAL A 159 2.56 -23.75 -19.88
C VAL A 159 3.76 -24.68 -19.63
N VAL A 160 4.76 -24.25 -18.86
CA VAL A 160 5.96 -25.05 -18.56
C VAL A 160 5.71 -26.11 -17.47
N PHE A 161 4.69 -25.93 -16.61
CA PHE A 161 4.33 -26.95 -15.60
C PHE A 161 3.35 -28.03 -16.08
N GLU A 162 2.92 -27.99 -17.36
CA GLU A 162 2.00 -28.97 -17.96
C GLU A 162 2.68 -29.90 -19.01
N SER A 163 4.01 -30.02 -19.01
CA SER A 163 4.76 -30.95 -19.87
C SER A 163 5.82 -31.75 -19.13
#